data_AF-A0A8S2XBG4-F1
#
_entry.id   AF-A0A8S2XBG4-F1
#
_cell.length_a   1.000
_cell.length_b   1.000
_cell.length_c   1.000
_cell.angle_alpha   90.00
_cell.angle_beta   90.00
_cell.angle_gamma   90.00
#
_symmetry.space_group_name_H-M   'P 1'
#
loop_
_entity.id
_entity.type
_entity.pdbx_description
1 polymer ?
#
loop_
_entity_poly.entity_id
_entity_poly.type
_entity_poly.pdbx_seq_one_letter_code
_entity_poly.pdbx_strand_id
1 'polypeptide(L)' 'MDKSGPKHMNSKVTRSQFENLVAHLIKRTIDPCKKAIKDADVKLADINEVIL' A
#
# COMPACT_ATOMS: atom_id res chain seq x y z
N MET A 1 -34.72 -26.50 0.24
CA MET A 1 -33.29 -26.88 0.36
C MET A 1 -32.58 -26.29 -0.83
N ASP A 2 -31.77 -25.26 -0.60
CA ASP A 2 -31.02 -24.57 -1.66
C ASP A 2 -29.96 -25.50 -2.22
N LYS A 3 -30.13 -25.93 -3.49
CA LYS A 3 -29.22 -26.87 -4.18
C LYS A 3 -28.05 -26.11 -4.76
N SER A 4 -27.19 -25.61 -3.88
CA SER A 4 -25.92 -25.00 -4.28
C SER A 4 -24.89 -26.10 -4.61
N GLY A 5 -24.85 -26.54 -5.86
CA GLY A 5 -23.72 -27.30 -6.43
C GLY A 5 -22.41 -26.49 -6.40
N PRO A 6 -21.29 -27.05 -6.89
CA PRO A 6 -19.98 -26.39 -6.79
C PRO A 6 -19.97 -24.99 -7.42
N LYS A 7 -19.69 -23.97 -6.59
CA LYS A 7 -19.62 -22.56 -6.98
C LYS A 7 -18.18 -22.19 -7.33
N HIS A 8 -18.01 -21.55 -8.49
CA HIS A 8 -16.71 -21.04 -8.95
C HIS A 8 -16.73 -19.52 -8.91
N MET A 9 -15.74 -18.91 -8.24
CA MET A 9 -15.61 -17.45 -8.21
C MET A 9 -14.83 -16.98 -9.44
N ASN A 10 -15.41 -16.11 -10.25
CA ASN A 10 -14.75 -15.49 -11.39
C ASN A 10 -14.84 -13.97 -11.27
N SER A 11 -13.73 -13.33 -10.93
CA SER A 11 -13.63 -11.88 -10.77
C SER A 11 -12.34 -11.37 -11.39
N LYS A 12 -12.44 -10.29 -12.18
CA LYS A 12 -11.28 -9.55 -12.68
C LYS A 12 -11.00 -8.39 -11.75
N VAL A 13 -9.78 -8.32 -11.21
CA VAL A 13 -9.31 -7.18 -10.43
C VAL A 13 -8.45 -6.32 -11.33
N THR A 14 -8.89 -5.08 -11.52
CA THR A 14 -8.11 -4.06 -12.22
C THR A 14 -7.04 -3.49 -11.30
N ARG A 15 -6.00 -2.90 -11.89
CA ARG A 15 -4.95 -2.19 -11.14
C ARG A 15 -5.54 -1.14 -10.20
N SER A 16 -6.48 -0.33 -10.66
CA SER A 16 -7.11 0.72 -9.85
C SER A 16 -7.90 0.16 -8.65
N GLN A 17 -8.61 -0.96 -8.84
CA GLN A 17 -9.28 -1.65 -7.73
C GLN A 17 -8.27 -2.16 -6.69
N PHE A 18 -7.16 -2.75 -7.13
CA PHE A 18 -6.11 -3.21 -6.22
C PHE A 18 -5.45 -2.04 -5.47
N GLU A 19 -5.08 -0.98 -6.18
CA GLU A 19 -4.50 0.24 -5.59
C GLU A 19 -5.42 0.88 -4.55
N ASN A 20 -6.73 0.93 -4.83
CA ASN A 20 -7.72 1.43 -3.87
C ASN A 20 -7.80 0.55 -2.61
N LEU A 21 -7.75 -0.79 -2.76
CA LEU A 21 -7.77 -1.71 -1.62
C LEU A 21 -6.54 -1.53 -0.71
N VAL A 22 -5.36 -1.27 -1.29
CA VAL A 22 -4.10 -1.16 -0.54
C VAL A 22 -3.68 0.27 -0.20
N ALA A 23 -4.39 1.30 -0.70
CA ALA A 23 -4.01 2.70 -0.55
C ALA A 23 -3.77 3.13 0.91
N HIS A 24 -4.58 2.61 1.84
CA HIS A 24 -4.44 2.91 3.26
C HIS A 24 -3.16 2.32 3.87
N LEU A 25 -2.71 1.14 3.40
CA LEU A 25 -1.46 0.52 3.84
C LEU A 25 -0.26 1.35 3.36
N ILE A 26 -0.29 1.80 2.11
CA ILE A 26 0.75 2.68 1.55
C ILE A 26 0.79 4.01 2.30
N LYS A 27 -0.35 4.63 2.61
CA LYS A 27 -0.38 5.87 3.40
C LYS A 27 0.27 5.72 4.76
N ARG A 28 0.10 4.55 5.41
CA ARG A 28 0.69 4.26 6.73
C ARG A 28 2.22 4.14 6.69
N THR A 29 2.84 3.89 5.54
CA THR A 29 4.31 3.81 5.44
C THR A 29 4.98 5.18 5.40
N ILE A 30 4.23 6.25 5.06
CA ILE A 30 4.77 7.62 4.94
C ILE A 30 5.19 8.18 6.31
N ASP A 31 4.38 7.97 7.34
CA ASP A 31 4.62 8.55 8.67
C ASP A 31 5.91 8.02 9.33
N PRO A 32 6.21 6.71 9.31
CA PRO A 32 7.51 6.18 9.73
C PRO A 32 8.70 6.80 9.00
N CYS A 33 8.61 7.00 7.67
CA CYS A 33 9.69 7.63 6.91
C CYS A 33 9.93 9.08 7.35
N LYS A 34 8.85 9.87 7.52
CA LYS A 34 8.96 11.24 8.04
C LYS A 34 9.54 11.29 9.45
N LYS A 35 9.14 10.34 10.30
CA LYS A 35 9.67 10.24 11.66
C LYS A 35 11.17 9.94 11.63
N ALA A 36 11.61 8.98 10.83
CA ALA A 36 13.03 8.65 10.71
C ALA A 36 13.88 9.85 10.26
N ILE A 37 13.38 10.64 9.30
CA ILE A 37 14.06 11.87 8.84
C ILE A 37 14.16 12.88 9.98
N LYS A 38 13.09 13.07 10.75
CA LYS A 38 13.07 13.97 11.90
C LYS A 38 14.02 13.48 13.00
N ASP A 39 14.03 12.19 13.29
CA ASP A 39 14.89 11.58 14.30
C ASP A 39 16.38 11.67 13.89
N ALA A 40 16.68 11.68 12.59
CA ALA A 40 18.02 11.88 12.04
C ALA A 40 18.45 13.36 11.95
N ASP A 41 17.55 14.31 12.24
CA ASP A 41 17.79 15.77 12.14
C ASP A 41 18.32 16.23 10.77
N VAL A 42 17.84 15.59 9.70
CA VAL A 42 18.19 15.96 8.31
C VAL A 42 16.98 16.52 7.57
N LYS A 43 17.23 17.33 6.54
CA LYS A 43 16.19 17.80 5.63
C LYS A 43 15.99 16.78 4.51
N LEU A 44 14.80 16.78 3.92
CA LEU A 44 14.51 15.97 2.73
C LEU A 44 15.51 16.21 1.58
N ALA A 45 16.01 17.44 1.45
CA ALA A 45 16.99 17.82 0.44
C ALA A 45 18.39 17.24 0.69
N ASP A 46 18.67 16.77 1.91
CA ASP A 46 19.95 16.16 2.27
C ASP A 46 20.02 14.67 1.89
N ILE A 47 18.90 14.08 1.44
CA ILE A 47 18.82 12.68 0.99
C ILE A 47 19.31 12.58 -0.45
N ASN A 48 20.46 11.93 -0.67
CA ASN A 48 21.07 11.82 -2.00
C ASN A 48 20.50 10.67 -2.85
N GLU A 49 20.04 9.60 -2.20
CA GLU A 49 19.61 8.39 -2.89
C GLU A 49 18.46 7.72 -2.14
N VAL A 50 17.52 7.11 -2.89
CA VAL A 50 16.45 6.27 -2.35
C VAL A 50 16.60 4.88 -2.93
N ILE A 51 16.73 3.89 -2.05
CA ILE A 51 16.84 2.47 -2.41
C ILE A 51 15.48 1.81 -2.13
N LEU A 52 14.92 1.12 -3.13
CA LEU A 52 13.59 0.48 -3.09
C LEU A 52 13.68 -1.03 -3.35
#